data_AF-A0A450X9Y3-F1
#
_entry.id   AF-A0A450X9Y3-F1
#
_cell.length_a   1.000
_cell.length_b   1.000
_cell.length_c   1.000
_cell.angle_alpha   90.00
_cell.angle_beta   90.00
_cell.angle_gamma   90.00
#
_symmetry.space_group_name_H-M   'P 1'
#
loop_
_entity.id
_entity.type
_entity.pdbx_description
1 polymer ?
#
loop_
_entity_poly.entity_id
_entity_poly.type
_entity_poly.pdbx_seq_one_letter_code
_entity_poly.pdbx_strand_id
1 'polypeptide(L)'
;MREYFRSVRGALVLLGLFVTLQFLSFLDIVPSMDELGSLVERFFKDHGLVAVGVLSVVENLAGFNAYFPGSIVILTGMAMAAGDPVRGLITYLVITFAAFFSYNVNYIVGRYFCNHNSDNRSIGNRKIEINGWIWYFISFWHPHFAAITCFATGSEGFPYRWFSLRMLVVGVIWNSFWGLSMYFVGSLGKNEVNLTMVMYIYLFGWLTIDSIRFFNRKGLSTADPKYTGTSCDTI
;
A
#
# COMPACT_ATOMS: atom_id res chain seq x y z
N MET A 1 -19.23 14.86 -18.28
CA MET A 1 -18.48 13.72 -18.88
C MET A 1 -16.98 13.83 -18.61
N ARG A 2 -16.28 14.88 -19.06
CA ARG A 2 -14.81 15.03 -18.89
C ARG A 2 -14.32 14.93 -17.43
N GLU A 3 -15.03 15.52 -16.49
CA GLU A 3 -14.68 15.46 -15.05
C GLU A 3 -14.83 14.07 -14.45
N TYR A 4 -15.82 13.29 -14.91
CA TYR A 4 -16.02 11.91 -14.46
C TYR A 4 -14.82 11.06 -14.85
N PHE A 5 -14.44 11.11 -16.13
CA PHE A 5 -13.25 10.42 -16.64
C PHE A 5 -11.98 10.79 -15.88
N ARG A 6 -11.83 12.05 -15.46
CA ARG A 6 -10.68 12.46 -14.65
C ARG A 6 -10.66 11.80 -13.27
N SER A 7 -11.83 11.59 -12.66
CA SER A 7 -11.96 10.91 -11.36
C SER A 7 -11.64 9.42 -11.46
N VAL A 8 -12.15 8.73 -12.49
CA VAL A 8 -11.96 7.27 -12.63
C VAL A 8 -10.72 6.87 -13.44
N ARG A 9 -9.91 7.84 -13.90
CA ARG A 9 -8.76 7.62 -14.79
C ARG A 9 -7.79 6.57 -14.24
N GLY A 10 -7.47 6.63 -12.96
CA GLY A 10 -6.51 5.70 -12.33
C GLY A 10 -6.99 4.25 -12.44
N ALA A 11 -8.22 3.99 -12.04
CA ALA A 11 -8.82 2.66 -12.11
C ALA A 11 -8.98 2.18 -13.57
N LEU A 12 -9.34 3.05 -14.51
CA LEU A 12 -9.42 2.69 -15.94
C LEU A 12 -8.05 2.36 -16.55
N VAL A 13 -7.00 3.10 -16.20
CA VAL A 13 -5.63 2.79 -16.66
C VAL A 13 -5.18 1.44 -16.12
N LEU A 14 -5.42 1.17 -14.83
CA LEU A 14 -5.06 -0.10 -14.21
C LEU A 14 -5.86 -1.27 -14.80
N LEU A 15 -7.15 -1.08 -15.04
CA LEU A 15 -8.00 -2.06 -15.72
C LEU A 15 -7.51 -2.32 -17.14
N GLY A 16 -7.20 -1.28 -17.91
CA GLY A 16 -6.67 -1.41 -19.27
C GLY A 16 -5.34 -2.16 -19.30
N LEU A 17 -4.43 -1.87 -18.36
CA LEU A 17 -3.20 -2.63 -18.20
C LEU A 17 -3.48 -4.10 -17.88
N PHE A 18 -4.38 -4.37 -16.95
CA PHE A 18 -4.74 -5.74 -16.55
C PHE A 18 -5.35 -6.55 -17.71
N VAL A 19 -6.27 -5.95 -18.46
CA VAL A 19 -6.85 -6.56 -19.67
C VAL A 19 -5.78 -6.79 -20.74
N THR A 20 -4.85 -5.85 -20.90
CA THR A 20 -3.71 -6.00 -21.83
C THR A 20 -2.83 -7.18 -21.42
N LEU A 21 -2.51 -7.31 -20.12
CA LEU A 21 -1.72 -8.43 -19.61
C LEU A 21 -2.44 -9.77 -19.82
N GLN A 22 -3.75 -9.84 -19.59
CA GLN A 22 -4.53 -11.05 -19.89
C GLN A 22 -4.54 -11.37 -21.38
N PHE A 23 -4.68 -10.36 -22.24
CA PHE A 23 -4.64 -10.56 -23.68
C PHE A 23 -3.27 -11.03 -24.15
N LEU A 24 -2.18 -10.45 -23.63
CA LEU A 24 -0.81 -10.90 -23.91
C LEU A 24 -0.56 -12.32 -23.38
N SER A 25 -1.16 -12.67 -22.24
CA SER A 25 -1.12 -14.04 -21.71
C SER A 25 -1.91 -15.01 -22.56
N PHE A 26 -3.07 -14.62 -23.10
CA PHE A 26 -3.82 -15.43 -24.06
C PHE A 26 -3.01 -15.70 -25.36
N LEU A 27 -2.06 -14.83 -25.69
CA LEU A 27 -1.12 -15.02 -26.80
C LEU A 27 0.18 -15.73 -26.40
N ASP A 28 0.27 -16.25 -25.17
CA ASP A 28 1.48 -16.89 -24.60
C ASP A 28 2.74 -16.00 -24.62
N ILE A 29 2.58 -14.66 -24.66
CA ILE A 29 3.70 -13.70 -24.66
C ILE A 29 4.18 -13.44 -23.23
N VAL A 30 3.26 -13.42 -22.27
CA VAL A 30 3.50 -13.16 -20.85
C VAL A 30 2.81 -14.26 -20.04
N PRO A 31 3.40 -14.75 -18.93
CA PRO A 31 2.75 -15.75 -18.10
C PRO A 31 1.37 -15.30 -17.60
N SER A 32 0.44 -16.25 -17.53
CA SER A 32 -0.88 -16.02 -16.96
C SER A 32 -0.80 -15.69 -15.46
N MET A 33 -1.88 -15.15 -14.89
CA MET A 33 -1.91 -14.86 -13.45
C MET A 33 -1.78 -16.12 -12.59
N ASP A 34 -2.29 -17.26 -13.07
CA ASP A 34 -2.17 -18.55 -12.39
C ASP A 34 -0.73 -19.08 -12.49
N GLU A 35 -0.07 -18.88 -13.64
CA GLU A 35 1.35 -19.18 -13.81
C GLU A 35 2.25 -18.27 -12.98
N LEU A 36 1.94 -16.98 -12.87
CA LEU A 36 2.63 -16.05 -11.98
C LEU A 36 2.46 -16.45 -10.51
N GLY A 37 1.25 -16.84 -10.12
CA GLY A 37 0.97 -17.40 -8.79
C GLY A 37 1.81 -18.65 -8.53
N SER A 38 1.83 -19.59 -9.49
CA SER A 38 2.64 -20.81 -9.45
C SER A 38 4.14 -20.50 -9.41
N LEU A 39 4.60 -19.47 -10.11
CA LEU A 39 6.01 -19.03 -10.11
C LEU A 39 6.40 -18.48 -8.75
N VAL A 40 5.55 -17.66 -8.14
CA VAL A 40 5.73 -17.16 -6.77
C VAL A 40 5.72 -18.31 -5.77
N GLU A 41 4.81 -19.28 -5.94
CA GLU A 41 4.75 -20.47 -5.08
C GLU A 41 6.02 -21.32 -5.19
N ARG A 42 6.51 -21.57 -6.41
CA ARG A 42 7.79 -22.27 -6.65
C ARG A 42 8.95 -21.51 -6.05
N PHE A 43 9.01 -20.20 -6.27
CA PHE A 43 10.04 -19.34 -5.69
C PHE A 43 10.07 -19.46 -4.16
N PHE A 44 8.89 -19.53 -3.51
CA PHE A 44 8.78 -19.77 -2.07
C PHE A 44 9.12 -21.19 -1.65
N LYS A 45 8.81 -22.22 -2.45
CA LYS A 45 9.25 -23.58 -2.17
C LYS A 45 10.78 -23.68 -2.19
N ASP A 46 11.42 -22.99 -3.13
CA ASP A 46 12.87 -23.05 -3.34
C ASP A 46 13.65 -22.20 -2.33
N HIS A 47 13.17 -21.00 -2.03
CA HIS A 47 13.89 -20.02 -1.18
C HIS A 47 13.32 -19.88 0.23
N GLY A 48 12.15 -20.46 0.49
CA GLY A 48 11.51 -20.50 1.80
C GLY A 48 11.23 -19.11 2.39
N LEU A 49 11.37 -19.04 3.72
CA LEU A 49 11.13 -17.84 4.51
C LEU A 49 12.13 -16.72 4.26
N VAL A 50 13.32 -17.03 3.74
CA VAL A 50 14.36 -16.03 3.46
C VAL A 50 13.89 -15.10 2.35
N ALA A 51 13.31 -15.66 1.28
CA ALA A 51 12.67 -14.89 0.22
C ALA A 51 11.56 -13.97 0.76
N VAL A 52 10.67 -14.49 1.62
CA VAL A 52 9.61 -13.69 2.25
C VAL A 52 10.21 -12.50 2.98
N GLY A 53 11.25 -12.74 3.79
CA GLY A 53 11.92 -11.71 4.57
C GLY A 53 12.54 -10.61 3.71
N VAL A 54 13.33 -10.98 2.70
CA VAL A 54 14.00 -10.02 1.81
C VAL A 54 12.99 -9.17 1.04
N LEU A 55 11.96 -9.81 0.47
CA LEU A 55 10.94 -9.11 -0.29
C LEU A 55 10.08 -8.22 0.61
N SER A 56 9.84 -8.65 1.85
CA SER A 56 9.20 -7.82 2.88
C SER A 56 10.03 -6.58 3.22
N VAL A 57 11.36 -6.68 3.24
CA VAL A 57 12.22 -5.51 3.44
C VAL A 57 12.07 -4.54 2.26
N VAL A 58 12.28 -5.03 1.03
CA VAL A 58 12.24 -4.19 -0.17
C VAL A 58 10.88 -3.50 -0.33
N GLU A 59 9.79 -4.22 -0.08
CA GLU A 59 8.43 -3.70 -0.16
C GLU A 59 8.12 -2.60 0.86
N ASN A 60 8.79 -2.61 2.01
CA ASN A 60 8.56 -1.60 3.04
C ASN A 60 9.56 -0.45 2.97
N LEU A 61 10.46 -0.42 1.98
CA LEU A 61 11.35 0.72 1.72
C LEU A 61 10.67 1.77 0.84
N ALA A 62 10.77 3.04 1.27
CA ALA A 62 10.22 4.16 0.52
C ALA A 62 10.90 4.27 -0.85
N GLY A 63 10.11 4.34 -1.92
CA GLY A 63 10.59 4.48 -3.30
C GLY A 63 10.69 3.16 -4.06
N PHE A 64 10.99 2.03 -3.40
CA PHE A 64 11.06 0.71 -4.05
C PHE A 64 9.67 0.09 -4.25
N ASN A 65 8.81 0.27 -3.27
CA ASN A 65 7.42 -0.21 -3.22
C ASN A 65 6.47 0.35 -4.28
N ALA A 66 6.87 1.39 -5.03
CA ALA A 66 6.11 1.86 -6.17
C ALA A 66 6.30 0.96 -7.41
N TYR A 67 7.41 0.22 -7.46
CA TYR A 67 7.83 -0.58 -8.61
C TYR A 67 7.76 -2.08 -8.35
N PHE A 68 7.75 -2.49 -7.07
CA PHE A 68 7.74 -3.87 -6.68
C PHE A 68 6.38 -4.23 -6.08
N PRO A 69 5.65 -5.23 -6.62
CA PRO A 69 4.38 -5.68 -6.05
C PRO A 69 4.63 -6.65 -4.88
N GLY A 70 5.47 -6.26 -3.93
CA GLY A 70 5.92 -7.16 -2.86
C GLY A 70 4.81 -7.56 -1.90
N SER A 71 3.77 -6.72 -1.74
CA SER A 71 2.58 -7.06 -0.97
C SER A 71 1.92 -8.36 -1.42
N ILE A 72 1.82 -8.64 -2.73
CA ILE A 72 1.29 -9.92 -3.23
C ILE A 72 2.15 -11.08 -2.71
N VAL A 73 3.46 -10.92 -2.78
CA VAL A 73 4.42 -11.95 -2.37
C VAL A 73 4.31 -12.22 -0.86
N ILE A 74 4.26 -11.17 -0.05
CA ILE A 74 4.09 -11.26 1.42
C ILE A 74 2.76 -11.95 1.79
N LEU A 75 1.66 -11.52 1.17
CA LEU A 75 0.33 -12.06 1.44
C LEU A 75 0.22 -13.53 1.00
N THR A 76 0.78 -13.89 -0.15
CA THR A 76 0.85 -15.27 -0.63
C THR A 76 1.71 -16.13 0.29
N GLY A 77 2.87 -15.65 0.72
CA GLY A 77 3.74 -16.36 1.66
C GLY A 77 3.01 -16.70 2.97
N MET A 78 2.21 -15.76 3.49
CA MET A 78 1.38 -16.00 4.67
C MET A 78 0.24 -16.99 4.41
N ALA A 79 -0.43 -16.91 3.25
CA ALA A 79 -1.49 -17.84 2.87
C ALA A 79 -0.96 -19.27 2.70
N MET A 80 0.23 -19.45 2.14
CA MET A 80 0.89 -20.76 2.00
C MET A 80 1.28 -21.41 3.33
N ALA A 81 1.35 -20.64 4.41
CA ALA A 81 1.60 -21.17 5.74
C ALA A 81 0.32 -21.72 6.41
N ALA A 82 -0.84 -21.58 5.78
CA ALA A 82 -2.10 -22.09 6.29
C ALA A 82 -2.08 -23.61 6.52
N GLY A 83 -2.74 -24.06 7.60
CA GLY A 83 -2.76 -25.46 8.00
C GLY A 83 -1.62 -25.87 8.94
N ASP A 84 -0.56 -25.06 9.04
CA ASP A 84 0.52 -25.22 10.02
C ASP A 84 0.66 -23.94 10.87
N PRO A 85 0.09 -23.91 12.09
CA PRO A 85 0.12 -22.73 12.95
C PRO A 85 1.53 -22.28 13.33
N VAL A 86 2.48 -23.22 13.45
CA VAL A 86 3.87 -22.90 13.80
C VAL A 86 4.54 -22.20 12.63
N ARG A 87 4.38 -22.74 11.41
CA ARG A 87 4.87 -22.09 10.19
C ARG A 87 4.21 -20.73 9.96
N GLY A 88 2.90 -20.62 10.20
CA GLY A 88 2.16 -19.37 10.14
C GLY A 88 2.74 -18.31 11.08
N LEU A 89 2.97 -18.66 12.35
CA LEU A 89 3.56 -17.77 13.33
C LEU A 89 4.98 -17.33 12.94
N ILE A 90 5.83 -18.25 12.49
CA ILE A 90 7.20 -17.92 12.05
C ILE A 90 7.15 -16.97 10.84
N THR A 91 6.29 -17.25 9.86
CA THR A 91 6.11 -16.40 8.67
C THR A 91 5.67 -14.99 9.05
N TYR A 92 4.66 -14.89 9.93
CA TYR A 92 4.19 -13.62 10.48
C TYR A 92 5.31 -12.83 11.17
N LEU A 93 6.13 -13.49 12.00
CA LEU A 93 7.24 -12.84 12.69
C LEU A 93 8.29 -12.34 11.69
N VAL A 94 8.68 -13.14 10.70
CA VAL A 94 9.63 -12.76 9.66
C VAL A 94 9.16 -11.50 8.91
N ILE A 95 7.90 -11.49 8.46
CA ILE A 95 7.30 -10.33 7.77
C ILE A 95 7.30 -9.11 8.68
N THR A 96 6.90 -9.28 9.94
CA THR A 96 6.80 -8.18 10.90
C THR A 96 8.16 -7.57 11.23
N PHE A 97 9.17 -8.39 11.46
CA PHE A 97 10.54 -7.91 11.70
C PHE A 97 11.12 -7.21 10.48
N ALA A 98 10.91 -7.76 9.27
CA ALA A 98 11.35 -7.14 8.02
C ALA A 98 10.69 -5.77 7.77
N ALA A 99 9.39 -5.65 8.04
CA ALA A 99 8.65 -4.40 7.94
C ALA A 99 9.19 -3.37 8.95
N PHE A 100 9.34 -3.74 10.22
CA PHE A 100 9.88 -2.87 11.26
C PHE A 100 11.30 -2.40 10.96
N PHE A 101 12.16 -3.29 10.47
CA PHE A 101 13.50 -2.93 10.03
C PHE A 101 13.43 -1.82 8.95
N SER A 102 12.61 -2.03 7.93
CA SER A 102 12.47 -1.09 6.81
C SER A 102 11.87 0.25 7.24
N TYR A 103 10.90 0.26 8.15
CA TYR A 103 10.34 1.48 8.72
C TYR A 103 11.39 2.29 9.49
N ASN A 104 12.26 1.63 10.25
CA ASN A 104 13.37 2.30 10.93
C ASN A 104 14.38 2.86 9.92
N VAL A 105 14.72 2.11 8.87
CA VAL A 105 15.58 2.61 7.77
C VAL A 105 14.95 3.85 7.15
N ASN A 106 13.67 3.82 6.78
CA ASN A 106 12.98 4.98 6.20
C ASN A 106 13.04 6.21 7.11
N TYR A 107 12.78 6.04 8.41
CA TYR A 107 12.88 7.13 9.38
C TYR A 107 14.30 7.70 9.46
N ILE A 108 15.32 6.84 9.56
CA ILE A 108 16.71 7.25 9.66
C ILE A 108 17.14 7.99 8.40
N VAL A 109 16.84 7.44 7.22
CA VAL A 109 17.13 8.07 5.93
C VAL A 109 16.42 9.43 5.84
N GLY A 110 15.13 9.50 6.17
CA GLY A 110 14.39 10.76 6.20
C GLY A 110 15.04 11.81 7.12
N ARG A 111 15.49 11.40 8.32
CA ARG A 111 16.17 12.27 9.28
C ARG A 111 17.49 12.81 8.76
N TYR A 112 18.32 11.95 8.17
CA TYR A 112 19.61 12.36 7.60
C TYR A 112 19.45 13.28 6.39
N PHE A 113 18.52 12.98 5.49
CA PHE A 113 18.28 13.81 4.29
C PHE A 113 17.81 15.22 4.63
N CYS A 114 17.06 15.41 5.73
CA CYS A 114 16.65 16.75 6.17
C CYS A 114 17.78 17.50 6.88
N ASN A 115 18.47 16.86 7.82
CA ASN A 115 19.59 17.47 8.56
C ASN A 115 20.72 17.96 7.63
N HIS A 116 20.94 17.31 6.49
CA HIS A 116 21.97 17.71 5.53
C HIS A 116 21.52 18.85 4.59
N ASN A 117 20.22 18.99 4.35
CA ASN A 117 19.67 20.00 3.42
C ASN A 117 19.06 21.22 4.13
N SER A 118 19.10 21.28 5.46
CA SER A 118 18.47 22.34 6.26
C SER A 118 19.18 23.70 6.12
N ASP A 119 20.46 23.73 5.74
CA ASP A 119 21.19 25.00 5.53
C ASP A 119 20.74 25.77 4.27
N ASN A 120 19.94 25.15 3.38
CA ASN A 120 19.58 25.73 2.08
C ASN A 120 18.08 25.87 1.81
N ARG A 121 17.18 25.69 2.80
CA ARG A 121 15.72 25.71 2.53
C ARG A 121 14.94 26.75 3.32
N SER A 122 14.86 27.93 2.69
CA SER A 122 13.72 28.87 2.69
C SER A 122 12.47 28.32 1.97
N ILE A 123 12.47 27.05 1.54
CA ILE A 123 11.37 26.41 0.80
C ILE A 123 10.32 25.92 1.80
N GLY A 124 9.39 26.81 2.15
CA GLY A 124 8.02 26.49 2.51
C GLY A 124 7.82 25.79 3.85
N ASN A 125 7.59 26.59 4.90
CA ASN A 125 7.18 26.25 6.27
C ASN A 125 5.86 25.44 6.42
N ARG A 126 5.43 24.64 5.43
CA ARG A 126 4.35 23.67 5.68
C ARG A 126 4.92 22.48 6.43
N LYS A 127 5.02 22.64 7.75
CA LYS A 127 5.01 21.51 8.68
C LYS A 127 3.71 20.76 8.41
N ILE A 128 3.78 19.62 7.73
CA ILE A 128 2.66 18.69 7.76
C ILE A 128 2.65 18.20 9.20
N GLU A 129 1.59 18.48 9.94
CA GLU A 129 1.52 18.00 11.32
C GLU A 129 1.22 16.49 11.31
N ILE A 130 2.23 15.66 11.08
CA ILE A 130 2.15 14.19 11.20
C ILE A 130 2.18 13.79 12.69
N ASN A 131 1.43 14.50 13.54
CA ASN A 131 1.48 14.30 14.99
C ASN A 131 0.32 13.44 15.54
N GLY A 132 -0.60 12.99 14.69
CA GLY A 132 -1.75 12.18 15.10
C GLY A 132 -1.51 10.68 15.04
N TRP A 133 -1.94 9.95 16.07
CA TRP A 133 -2.06 8.46 16.03
C TRP A 133 -2.90 7.98 14.85
N ILE A 134 -3.96 8.71 14.51
CA ILE A 134 -4.84 8.44 13.36
C ILE A 134 -4.07 8.43 12.04
N TRP A 135 -3.08 9.32 11.86
CA TRP A 135 -2.32 9.37 10.61
C TRP A 135 -1.47 8.11 10.41
N TYR A 136 -0.79 7.65 11.46
CA TYR A 136 -0.09 6.37 11.43
C TYR A 136 -1.06 5.22 11.16
N PHE A 137 -2.19 5.20 11.87
CA PHE A 137 -3.17 4.14 11.71
C PHE A 137 -3.70 4.06 10.28
N ILE A 138 -4.05 5.18 9.66
CA ILE A 138 -4.58 5.21 8.29
C ILE A 138 -3.48 4.86 7.27
N SER A 139 -2.27 5.39 7.43
CA SER A 139 -1.21 5.19 6.45
C SER A 139 -0.64 3.77 6.48
N PHE A 140 -0.68 3.09 7.63
CA PHE A 140 -0.15 1.73 7.74
C PHE A 140 -1.06 0.65 7.15
N TRP A 141 -2.26 1.01 6.69
CA TRP A 141 -3.10 0.09 5.91
C TRP A 141 -2.37 -0.48 4.68
N HIS A 142 -1.46 0.28 4.09
CA HIS A 142 -0.69 -0.14 2.91
C HIS A 142 0.82 0.10 3.11
N PRO A 143 1.70 -0.88 2.79
CA PRO A 143 3.17 -0.77 2.96
C PRO A 143 3.76 0.51 2.35
N HIS A 144 3.30 0.88 1.16
CA HIS A 144 3.72 2.12 0.49
C HIS A 144 3.51 3.39 1.33
N PHE A 145 2.31 3.56 1.88
CA PHE A 145 1.98 4.73 2.67
C PHE A 145 2.65 4.70 4.05
N ALA A 146 2.82 3.51 4.63
CA ALA A 146 3.60 3.32 5.85
C ALA A 146 5.04 3.81 5.67
N ALA A 147 5.69 3.37 4.58
CA ALA A 147 7.07 3.74 4.26
C ALA A 147 7.24 5.26 4.07
N ILE A 148 6.35 5.91 3.31
CA ILE A 148 6.35 7.36 3.12
C ILE A 148 6.12 8.08 4.45
N THR A 149 5.19 7.60 5.28
CA THR A 149 4.91 8.21 6.59
C THR A 149 6.12 8.13 7.50
N CYS A 150 6.82 6.99 7.54
CA CYS A 150 8.03 6.81 8.33
C CYS A 150 9.16 7.74 7.84
N PHE A 151 9.36 7.83 6.53
CA PHE A 151 10.33 8.75 5.93
C PHE A 151 10.00 10.22 6.26
N ALA A 152 8.75 10.63 6.04
CA ALA A 152 8.30 11.99 6.29
C ALA A 152 8.45 12.37 7.77
N THR A 153 8.05 11.48 8.68
CA THR A 153 8.25 11.63 10.13
C THR A 153 9.72 11.86 10.47
N GLY A 154 10.63 11.08 9.88
CA GLY A 154 12.06 11.25 10.06
C GLY A 154 12.53 12.62 9.57
N SER A 155 12.09 13.02 8.38
CA SER A 155 12.43 14.31 7.76
C SER A 155 11.93 15.52 8.54
N GLU A 156 10.81 15.41 9.25
CA GLU A 156 10.28 16.48 10.11
C GLU A 156 11.02 16.58 11.45
N GLY A 157 11.95 15.68 11.71
CA GLY A 157 12.72 15.67 12.94
C GLY A 157 11.94 15.17 14.16
N PHE A 158 10.85 14.43 13.96
CA PHE A 158 10.03 13.88 15.05
C PHE A 158 10.87 12.96 15.96
N PRO A 159 10.71 12.97 17.30
CA PRO A 159 11.57 12.17 18.18
C PRO A 159 11.43 10.66 17.99
N TYR A 160 12.57 9.94 17.87
CA TYR A 160 12.60 8.51 17.57
C TYR A 160 11.79 7.66 18.56
N ARG A 161 11.87 7.94 19.87
CA ARG A 161 11.11 7.19 20.91
C ARG A 161 9.61 7.15 20.62
N TRP A 162 9.04 8.27 20.21
CA TRP A 162 7.61 8.37 19.91
C TRP A 162 7.28 7.75 18.55
N PHE A 163 8.16 7.90 17.57
CA PHE A 163 8.04 7.24 16.27
C PHE A 163 8.00 5.72 16.45
N SER A 164 8.99 5.14 17.13
CA SER A 164 9.11 3.69 17.31
C SER A 164 7.92 3.12 18.08
N LEU A 165 7.43 3.81 19.11
CA LEU A 165 6.24 3.37 19.85
C LEU A 165 5.00 3.35 18.95
N ARG A 166 4.75 4.43 18.20
CA ARG A 166 3.60 4.54 17.30
C ARG A 166 3.65 3.51 16.19
N MET A 167 4.80 3.41 15.52
CA MET A 167 5.06 2.45 14.45
C MET A 167 4.90 1.01 14.93
N LEU A 168 5.41 0.67 16.12
CA LEU A 168 5.29 -0.68 16.68
C LEU A 168 3.83 -1.02 16.96
N VAL A 169 3.10 -0.17 17.70
CA VAL A 169 1.70 -0.45 18.07
C VAL A 169 0.84 -0.57 16.83
N VAL A 170 0.91 0.40 15.91
CA VAL A 170 0.09 0.42 14.70
C VAL A 170 0.49 -0.70 13.75
N GLY A 171 1.80 -0.95 13.59
CA GLY A 171 2.31 -2.00 12.72
C GLY A 171 1.96 -3.40 13.21
N VAL A 172 1.99 -3.67 14.53
CA VAL A 172 1.50 -4.94 15.08
C VAL A 172 0.02 -5.13 14.77
N ILE A 173 -0.81 -4.10 14.95
CA ILE A 173 -2.25 -4.18 14.68
C ILE A 173 -2.51 -4.55 13.20
N TRP A 174 -1.89 -3.82 12.26
CA TRP A 174 -2.10 -4.08 10.84
C TRP A 174 -1.48 -5.38 10.35
N ASN A 175 -0.28 -5.71 10.81
CA ASN A 175 0.33 -7.00 10.46
C ASN A 175 -0.47 -8.17 11.02
N SER A 176 -1.04 -8.03 12.23
CA SER A 176 -1.90 -9.07 12.80
C SER A 176 -3.19 -9.23 12.00
N PHE A 177 -3.82 -8.11 11.62
CA PHE A 177 -5.01 -8.11 10.77
C PHE A 177 -4.74 -8.85 9.45
N TRP A 178 -3.73 -8.42 8.68
CA TRP A 178 -3.42 -9.03 7.38
C TRP A 178 -2.87 -10.45 7.52
N GLY A 179 -2.03 -10.70 8.51
CA GLY A 179 -1.48 -12.02 8.79
C GLY A 179 -2.58 -13.05 9.07
N LEU A 180 -3.54 -12.68 9.92
CA LEU A 180 -4.69 -13.52 10.25
C LEU A 180 -5.62 -13.70 9.05
N SER A 181 -5.97 -12.62 8.34
CA SER A 181 -6.82 -12.67 7.15
C SER A 181 -6.24 -13.60 6.09
N MET A 182 -4.95 -13.48 5.77
CA MET A 182 -4.33 -14.31 4.75
C MET A 182 -4.15 -15.76 5.18
N TYR A 183 -3.86 -16.03 6.46
CA TYR A 183 -3.83 -17.39 6.98
C TYR A 183 -5.20 -18.07 6.85
N PHE A 184 -6.29 -17.35 7.15
CA PHE A 184 -7.65 -17.87 6.96
C PHE A 184 -7.99 -18.06 5.48
N VAL A 185 -7.66 -17.10 4.62
CA VAL A 185 -7.88 -17.23 3.16
C VAL A 185 -7.14 -18.46 2.63
N GLY A 186 -5.88 -18.66 3.04
CA GLY A 186 -5.12 -19.86 2.70
C GLY A 186 -5.77 -21.14 3.21
N SER A 187 -6.44 -21.13 4.37
CA SER A 187 -7.14 -22.30 4.89
C SER A 187 -8.46 -22.62 4.16
N LEU A 188 -9.10 -21.62 3.55
CA LEU A 188 -10.34 -21.78 2.79
C LEU A 188 -10.08 -22.38 1.40
N GLY A 189 -8.92 -22.09 0.81
CA GLY A 189 -8.50 -22.61 -0.48
C GLY A 189 -7.87 -24.00 -0.37
N LYS A 190 -8.61 -25.06 -0.73
CA LYS A 190 -7.97 -26.29 -1.26
C LYS A 190 -7.54 -26.13 -2.72
N ASN A 191 -8.03 -25.08 -3.39
CA ASN A 191 -7.72 -24.71 -4.76
C ASN A 191 -6.87 -23.44 -4.73
N GLU A 192 -5.92 -23.35 -5.67
CA GLU A 192 -5.02 -22.21 -5.87
C GLU A 192 -5.77 -20.88 -5.73
N VAL A 193 -5.19 -19.93 -4.99
CA VAL A 193 -5.79 -18.61 -4.78
C VAL A 193 -5.92 -17.94 -6.15
N ASN A 194 -7.16 -17.80 -6.64
CA ASN A 194 -7.43 -17.15 -7.93
C ASN A 194 -7.17 -15.64 -7.80
N LEU A 195 -5.91 -15.23 -7.99
CA LEU A 195 -5.46 -13.85 -7.91
C LEU A 195 -6.21 -12.95 -8.90
N THR A 196 -6.63 -13.52 -10.04
CA THR A 196 -7.45 -12.83 -11.04
C THR A 196 -8.78 -12.35 -10.44
N MET A 197 -9.47 -13.20 -9.68
CA MET A 197 -10.72 -12.84 -9.00
C MET A 197 -10.52 -11.73 -7.97
N VAL A 198 -9.46 -11.83 -7.15
CA VAL A 198 -9.11 -10.81 -6.15
C VAL A 198 -8.87 -9.45 -6.81
N MET A 199 -8.12 -9.44 -7.93
CA MET A 199 -7.84 -8.22 -8.69
C MET A 199 -9.11 -7.61 -9.29
N TYR A 200 -10.04 -8.42 -9.83
CA TYR A 200 -11.31 -7.90 -10.32
C TYR A 200 -12.18 -7.31 -9.21
N ILE A 201 -12.28 -7.97 -8.06
CA ILE A 201 -13.02 -7.45 -6.90
C ILE A 201 -12.44 -6.10 -6.46
N TYR A 202 -11.11 -6.01 -6.38
CA TYR A 202 -10.41 -4.78 -6.03
C TYR A 202 -10.68 -3.66 -7.04
N LEU A 203 -10.52 -3.92 -8.34
CA LEU A 203 -10.74 -2.95 -9.41
C LEU A 203 -12.20 -2.48 -9.46
N PHE A 204 -13.14 -3.40 -9.30
CA PHE A 204 -14.57 -3.09 -9.27
C PHE A 204 -14.91 -2.22 -8.06
N GLY A 205 -14.43 -2.61 -6.87
CA GLY A 205 -14.62 -1.83 -5.64
C GLY A 205 -14.06 -0.42 -5.75
N TRP A 206 -12.86 -0.26 -6.30
CA TRP A 206 -12.26 1.06 -6.56
C TRP A 206 -13.12 1.87 -7.54
N LEU A 207 -13.49 1.31 -8.69
CA LEU A 207 -14.35 1.98 -9.67
C LEU A 207 -15.67 2.43 -9.05
N THR A 208 -16.31 1.60 -8.22
CA THR A 208 -17.54 1.95 -7.51
C THR A 208 -17.31 3.11 -6.53
N ILE A 209 -16.26 3.07 -5.71
CA ILE A 209 -15.93 4.13 -4.74
C ILE A 209 -15.68 5.46 -5.45
N ASP A 210 -14.88 5.46 -6.52
CA ASP A 210 -14.57 6.68 -7.27
C ASP A 210 -15.81 7.24 -7.98
N SER A 211 -16.69 6.36 -8.46
CA SER A 211 -17.98 6.76 -9.04
C SER A 211 -18.88 7.41 -8.00
N ILE A 212 -19.05 6.80 -6.82
CA ILE A 212 -19.85 7.36 -5.71
C ILE A 212 -19.31 8.73 -5.27
N ARG A 213 -17.99 8.84 -5.08
CA ARG A 213 -17.32 10.10 -4.70
C ARG A 213 -17.58 11.20 -5.73
N PHE A 214 -17.57 10.87 -7.02
CA PHE A 214 -17.87 11.82 -8.08
C PHE A 214 -19.33 12.32 -8.00
N PHE A 215 -20.31 11.43 -7.85
CA PHE A 215 -21.72 11.83 -7.76
C PHE A 215 -22.02 12.65 -6.51
N ASN A 216 -21.42 12.31 -5.36
CA ASN A 216 -21.60 13.07 -4.12
C ASN A 216 -21.06 14.51 -4.23
N ARG A 217 -19.94 14.73 -4.93
CA ARG A 217 -19.40 16.09 -5.16
C ARG A 217 -20.33 16.94 -6.02
N LYS A 218 -20.98 16.34 -7.02
CA LYS A 218 -21.93 17.05 -7.89
C LYS A 218 -23.22 17.43 -7.18
N GLY A 219 -23.76 16.53 -6.34
CA GLY A 219 -24.97 16.81 -5.55
C GLY A 219 -24.80 18.00 -4.60
N LEU A 220 -23.61 18.17 -4.02
CA LEU A 220 -23.29 19.32 -3.15
C LEU A 220 -23.16 20.63 -3.93
N SER A 221 -22.60 20.59 -5.15
CA SER A 221 -22.42 21.80 -5.99
C SER A 221 -23.75 22.38 -6.49
N THR A 222 -24.82 21.59 -6.57
CA THR A 222 -26.15 22.05 -7.02
C THR A 222 -27.03 22.53 -5.88
N ALA A 223 -26.68 22.25 -4.62
CA ALA A 223 -27.52 22.51 -3.45
C ALA A 223 -27.32 23.88 -2.81
N ASP A 224 -26.30 24.66 -3.23
CA ASP A 224 -25.99 25.95 -2.59
C ASP A 224 -25.96 27.12 -3.60
N PRO A 225 -27.10 27.78 -3.86
CA PRO A 225 -27.17 28.95 -4.74
C PRO A 225 -26.62 30.24 -4.10
N LYS A 226 -26.04 30.20 -2.89
CA LYS A 226 -25.60 31.41 -2.16
C LYS A 226 -24.23 31.98 -2.54
N TYR A 227 -23.48 31.37 -3.46
CA TYR A 227 -22.12 31.80 -3.82
C TYR A 227 -21.93 32.25 -5.28
N THR A 228 -22.99 32.72 -5.95
CA THR A 228 -22.90 33.33 -7.30
C THR A 228 -22.93 34.87 -7.30
N GLY A 229 -22.58 35.51 -6.18
CA GLY A 229 -22.63 36.98 -6.08
C GLY A 229 -21.60 37.56 -5.13
N THR A 230 -20.34 37.62 -5.56
CA THR A 230 -19.39 38.66 -5.11
C THR A 230 -18.34 38.83 -6.19
N SER A 231 -18.74 39.55 -7.24
CA SER A 231 -17.82 40.24 -8.14
C SER A 231 -17.01 41.23 -7.30
N CYS A 232 -15.76 40.90 -7.01
CA CYS A 232 -14.77 41.92 -6.65
C CYS A 232 -14.39 42.67 -7.93
N ASP A 233 -15.26 43.57 -8.35
CA ASP A 233 -14.86 44.78 -9.05
C ASP A 233 -14.33 45.74 -7.99
N THR A 234 -13.02 45.83 -7.82
CA THR A 234 -12.37 47.02 -7.27
C THR A 234 -10.89 47.09 -7.72
N ILE A 235 -10.69 47.91 -8.75
CA ILE A 235 -9.59 48.85 -9.05
C ILE A 235 -8.15 48.33 -8.91
#